data_AF-A0A3P6P8E4-F1
#
_entry.id   AF-A0A3P6P8E4-F1
#
_cell.length_a   1.000
_cell.length_b   1.000
_cell.length_c   1.000
_cell.angle_alpha   90.00
_cell.angle_beta   90.00
_cell.angle_gamma   90.00
#
_symmetry.space_group_name_H-M   'P 1'
#
loop_
_entity.id
_entity.type
_entity.pdbx_description
1 polymer ?
#
loop_
_entity_poly.entity_id
_entity_poly.type
_entity_poly.pdbx_seq_one_letter_code
_entity_poly.pdbx_strand_id
1 'polypeptide(L)'
;MSSHAHTYLTALNVEDAKPRFFASLIKLLTAFGGIVTSSKEKQQLNEALGDDLKVLMGNTELWKNGGTMKRFNSASQTICGRSTLAALKQLSAVIGVK
;
A
#
# COMPACT_ATOMS: atom_id res chain seq x y z
N MET A 1 -13.48 5.96 0.18
CA MET A 1 -12.19 5.48 0.71
C MET A 1 -11.13 5.36 -0.38
N SER A 2 -11.39 4.60 -1.44
CA SER A 2 -10.44 4.40 -2.56
C SER A 2 -9.95 5.71 -3.18
N SER A 3 -10.83 6.68 -3.45
CA SER A 3 -10.44 8.00 -3.98
C SER A 3 -9.43 8.75 -3.09
N HIS A 4 -9.59 8.73 -1.76
CA HIS A 4 -8.65 9.42 -0.86
C HIS A 4 -7.33 8.65 -0.74
N ALA A 5 -7.39 7.32 -0.76
CA ALA A 5 -6.20 6.49 -0.82
C ALA A 5 -5.42 6.74 -2.11
N HIS A 6 -6.10 6.80 -3.26
CA HIS A 6 -5.51 7.13 -4.56
C HIS A 6 -4.79 8.49 -4.53
N THR A 7 -5.48 9.55 -4.07
CA THR A 7 -4.86 10.89 -3.92
C THR A 7 -3.64 10.86 -3.01
N TYR A 8 -3.68 10.11 -1.89
CA TYR A 8 -2.54 10.04 -0.99
C TYR A 8 -1.37 9.24 -1.58
N LEU A 9 -1.64 8.12 -2.24
CA LEU A 9 -0.62 7.26 -2.83
C LEU A 9 0.06 7.92 -4.04
N THR A 10 -0.70 8.60 -4.89
CA THR A 10 -0.17 9.36 -6.04
C THR A 10 0.68 10.56 -5.61
N ALA A 11 0.31 11.23 -4.52
CA ALA A 11 1.05 12.36 -3.95
C ALA A 11 2.16 11.95 -2.96
N LEU A 12 2.49 10.65 -2.86
CA LEU A 12 3.42 10.15 -1.86
C LEU A 12 4.85 10.65 -2.15
N ASN A 13 5.25 11.72 -1.46
CA ASN A 13 6.65 12.09 -1.32
C ASN A 13 7.25 11.39 -0.10
N VAL A 14 8.24 10.55 -0.32
CA VAL A 14 8.84 9.72 0.73
C VAL A 14 9.66 10.51 1.75
N GLU A 15 10.07 11.73 1.41
CA GLU A 15 10.82 12.61 2.32
C GLU A 15 9.90 13.20 3.41
N ASP A 16 8.66 13.56 3.04
CA ASP A 16 7.70 14.25 3.92
C ASP A 16 6.57 13.36 4.42
N ALA A 17 6.39 12.18 3.82
CA ALA A 17 5.28 11.31 4.14
C ALA A 17 5.37 10.72 5.55
N LYS A 18 4.21 10.46 6.15
CA LYS A 18 4.08 9.95 7.51
C LYS A 18 4.09 8.42 7.51
N PRO A 19 5.17 7.74 7.97
CA PRO A 19 5.33 6.30 7.77
C PRO A 19 4.27 5.45 8.45
N ARG A 20 3.86 5.85 9.67
CA ARG A 20 2.79 5.16 10.42
C ARG A 20 1.42 5.33 9.77
N PHE A 21 1.12 6.51 9.23
CA PHE A 21 -0.12 6.74 8.51
C PHE A 21 -0.17 5.88 7.24
N PHE A 22 0.91 5.87 6.46
CA PHE A 22 1.04 5.00 5.29
C PHE A 22 0.80 3.53 5.66
N ALA A 23 1.48 3.02 6.69
CA ALA A 23 1.31 1.63 7.12
C ALA A 23 -0.13 1.32 7.58
N SER A 24 -0.77 2.22 8.34
CA SER A 24 -2.17 2.07 8.74
C SER A 24 -3.13 2.06 7.55
N LEU A 25 -2.90 2.92 6.54
CA LEU A 25 -3.69 2.94 5.32
C LEU A 25 -3.58 1.60 4.58
N ILE A 26 -2.35 1.09 4.37
CA ILE A 26 -2.15 -0.20 3.71
C ILE A 26 -2.82 -1.33 4.49
N LYS A 27 -2.72 -1.35 5.83
CA LYS A 27 -3.39 -2.35 6.66
C LYS A 27 -4.90 -2.30 6.53
N LEU A 28 -5.46 -1.09 6.55
CA LEU A 28 -6.90 -0.87 6.42
C LEU A 28 -7.39 -1.37 5.05
N LEU A 29 -6.74 -0.95 3.97
CA LEU A 29 -7.06 -1.38 2.61
C LEU A 29 -6.94 -2.90 2.46
N THR A 30 -5.93 -3.52 3.08
CA THR A 30 -5.75 -4.98 3.05
C THR A 30 -6.88 -5.70 3.77
N ALA A 31 -7.29 -5.21 4.95
CA ALA A 31 -8.43 -5.75 5.67
C ALA A 31 -9.73 -5.60 4.87
N PHE A 32 -9.98 -4.42 4.29
CA PHE A 32 -11.13 -4.20 3.42
C PHE A 32 -11.13 -5.15 2.22
N GLY A 33 -10.03 -5.24 1.47
CA GLY A 33 -9.94 -6.15 0.34
C GLY A 33 -10.12 -7.62 0.71
N GLY A 34 -9.77 -8.01 1.94
CA GLY A 34 -9.97 -9.36 2.45
C GLY A 34 -11.42 -9.68 2.82
N ILE A 35 -12.19 -8.66 3.24
CA ILE A 35 -13.62 -8.79 3.59
C ILE A 35 -14.50 -8.70 2.34
N VAL A 36 -14.08 -7.95 1.33
CA VAL A 36 -14.79 -7.84 0.05
C VAL A 36 -14.81 -9.21 -0.64
N THR A 37 -15.99 -9.83 -0.72
CA THR A 37 -16.19 -11.13 -1.38
C THR A 37 -16.65 -10.98 -2.83
N SER A 38 -17.24 -9.84 -3.20
CA SER A 38 -17.71 -9.56 -4.56
C SER A 38 -16.56 -9.28 -5.52
N SER A 39 -16.50 -10.03 -6.62
CA SER A 39 -15.53 -9.79 -7.70
C SER A 39 -15.63 -8.39 -8.30
N LYS A 40 -16.85 -7.82 -8.37
CA LYS A 40 -17.08 -6.47 -8.90
C LYS A 40 -16.46 -5.40 -7.99
N GLU A 41 -16.63 -5.54 -6.68
CA GLU A 41 -16.09 -4.59 -5.71
C GLU A 41 -14.55 -4.67 -5.64
N LYS A 42 -13.98 -5.88 -5.75
CA LYS A 42 -12.52 -6.04 -5.92
C LYS A 42 -12.01 -5.37 -7.18
N GLN A 43 -12.73 -5.55 -8.30
CA GLN A 43 -12.40 -4.90 -9.56
C GLN A 43 -12.42 -3.37 -9.43
N GLN A 44 -13.44 -2.80 -8.80
CA GLN A 44 -13.50 -1.34 -8.56
C GLN A 44 -12.35 -0.84 -7.68
N LEU A 45 -11.95 -1.62 -6.67
CA LEU A 45 -10.82 -1.28 -5.82
C LEU A 45 -9.49 -1.36 -6.59
N ASN A 46 -9.36 -2.33 -7.49
CA ASN A 46 -8.24 -2.46 -8.40
C ASN A 46 -8.20 -1.31 -9.43
N GLU A 47 -9.31 -0.99 -10.08
CA GLU A 47 -9.41 0.16 -11.00
C GLU A 47 -9.02 1.48 -10.33
N ALA A 48 -9.33 1.64 -9.04
CA ALA A 48 -9.03 2.87 -8.31
C ALA A 48 -7.60 2.96 -7.77
N LEU A 49 -6.91 1.84 -7.48
CA LEU A 49 -5.63 1.83 -6.76
C LEU A 49 -4.52 1.01 -7.45
N GLY A 50 -4.86 0.25 -8.48
CA GLY A 50 -3.98 -0.76 -9.06
C GLY A 50 -2.72 -0.17 -9.66
N ASP A 51 -2.85 0.93 -10.40
CA ASP A 51 -1.71 1.60 -11.01
C ASP A 51 -0.78 2.21 -9.95
N ASP A 52 -1.34 2.85 -8.91
CA ASP A 52 -0.54 3.37 -7.80
C ASP A 52 0.27 2.25 -7.12
N LEU A 53 -0.38 1.12 -6.86
CA LEU A 53 0.27 -0.03 -6.23
C LEU A 53 1.36 -0.61 -7.14
N LYS A 54 1.13 -0.69 -8.45
CA LYS A 54 2.14 -1.12 -9.41
C LYS A 54 3.35 -0.20 -9.41
N VAL A 55 3.13 1.12 -9.45
CA VAL A 55 4.21 2.11 -9.39
C VAL A 55 5.02 1.96 -8.10
N LEU A 56 4.33 1.89 -6.95
CA LEU A 56 4.99 1.74 -5.66
C LEU A 56 5.76 0.42 -5.57
N MET A 57 5.16 -0.71 -5.98
CA MET A 57 5.82 -2.01 -5.93
C MET A 57 6.96 -2.16 -6.94
N GLY A 58 6.85 -1.51 -8.11
CA GLY A 58 7.85 -1.52 -9.17
C GLY A 58 9.14 -0.79 -8.78
N ASN A 59 9.05 0.17 -7.86
CA ASN A 59 10.21 0.87 -7.33
C ASN A 59 10.86 0.10 -6.17
N THR A 60 11.39 -1.09 -6.43
CA THR A 60 11.92 -1.97 -5.37
C THR A 60 13.11 -1.39 -4.63
N GLU A 61 13.96 -0.63 -5.33
CA GLU A 61 15.16 -0.02 -4.75
C GLU A 61 14.81 1.10 -3.76
N LEU A 62 13.71 1.81 -3.99
CA LEU A 62 13.14 2.75 -3.01
C LEU A 62 12.92 2.06 -1.67
N TRP A 63 12.28 0.90 -1.63
CA TRP A 63 11.91 0.23 -0.37
C TRP A 63 13.04 -0.54 0.31
N LYS A 64 14.15 -0.78 -0.40
CA LYS A 64 15.33 -1.50 0.11
C LYS A 64 16.38 -0.57 0.73
N ASN A 65 16.45 0.69 0.29
CA ASN A 65 17.53 1.58 0.70
C ASN A 65 17.39 2.09 2.15
N GLY A 66 18.53 2.35 2.78
CA GLY A 66 18.61 2.93 4.13
C GLY A 66 18.12 4.38 4.19
N GLY A 67 17.98 4.93 5.40
CA GLY A 67 17.50 6.30 5.62
C GLY A 67 15.99 6.36 5.95
N THR A 68 15.25 7.28 5.32
CA THR A 68 13.81 7.52 5.57
C THR A 68 12.96 6.25 5.39
N MET A 69 13.37 5.37 4.49
CA MET A 69 12.73 4.08 4.20
C MET A 69 12.84 3.07 5.34
N LYS A 70 13.86 3.18 6.19
CA LYS A 70 13.93 2.41 7.44
C LYS A 70 12.72 2.73 8.33
N ARG A 71 12.26 3.99 8.36
CA ARG A 71 11.08 4.41 9.13
C ARG A 71 9.80 3.81 8.57
N PHE A 72 9.66 3.74 7.24
CA PHE A 72 8.57 3.04 6.57
C PHE A 72 8.56 1.56 6.91
N ASN A 73 9.69 0.88 6.71
CA ASN A 73 9.80 -0.54 7.01
C ASN A 73 9.54 -0.83 8.50
N SER A 74 10.07 -0.03 9.43
CA SER A 74 9.77 -0.17 10.85
C SER A 74 8.29 0.03 11.16
N ALA A 75 7.66 1.08 10.63
CA ALA A 75 6.23 1.33 10.84
C ALA A 75 5.36 0.21 10.26
N SER A 76 5.65 -0.23 9.04
CA SER A 76 4.97 -1.36 8.41
C SER A 76 5.19 -2.66 9.17
N GLN A 77 6.40 -2.91 9.69
CA GLN A 77 6.67 -4.11 10.50
C GLN A 77 5.81 -4.10 11.77
N THR A 78 5.71 -2.97 12.46
CA THR A 78 4.87 -2.84 13.67
C THR A 78 3.38 -2.97 13.36
N ILE A 79 2.90 -2.32 12.30
CA ILE A 79 1.45 -2.20 12.03
C ILE A 79 0.95 -3.39 11.20
N CYS A 80 1.64 -3.74 10.12
CA CYS A 80 1.26 -4.79 9.16
C CYS A 80 1.94 -6.14 9.44
N GLY A 81 2.89 -6.22 10.37
CA GLY A 81 3.66 -7.43 10.67
C GLY A 81 4.72 -7.78 9.61
N ARG A 82 4.98 -6.89 8.65
CA ARG A 82 5.88 -7.13 7.50
C ARG A 82 6.47 -5.83 6.97
N SER A 83 7.54 -5.92 6.19
CA SER A 83 8.13 -4.76 5.51
C SER A 83 7.13 -4.05 4.60
N THR A 84 7.41 -2.78 4.27
CA THR A 84 6.48 -1.96 3.48
C THR A 84 6.19 -2.57 2.12
N LEU A 85 7.23 -3.03 1.39
CA LEU A 85 7.05 -3.70 0.11
C LEU A 85 6.25 -5.01 0.22
N ALA A 86 6.47 -5.80 1.28
CA ALA A 86 5.70 -7.02 1.50
C ALA A 86 4.23 -6.73 1.84
N ALA A 87 3.93 -5.62 2.52
CA ALA A 87 2.57 -5.16 2.79
C ALA A 87 1.86 -4.70 1.51
N LEU A 88 2.55 -3.94 0.65
CA LEU A 88 2.01 -3.53 -0.65
C LEU A 88 1.69 -4.73 -1.55
N LYS A 89 2.60 -5.71 -1.61
CA LYS A 89 2.38 -6.96 -2.36
C LYS A 89 1.21 -7.77 -1.82
N GLN A 90 1.02 -7.82 -0.51
CA GLN A 90 -0.15 -8.47 0.09
C GLN A 90 -1.44 -7.77 -0.32
N LEU A 91 -1.49 -6.44 -0.21
CA LEU A 91 -2.65 -5.66 -0.62
C LEU A 91 -2.98 -5.93 -2.10
N SER A 92 -1.98 -5.82 -2.97
CA SER A 92 -2.09 -6.11 -4.40
C SER A 92 -2.70 -7.48 -4.68
N ALA A 93 -2.22 -8.53 -4.01
CA ALA A 93 -2.73 -9.88 -4.17
C ALA A 93 -4.19 -10.01 -3.73
N VAL A 94 -4.56 -9.36 -2.62
CA VAL A 94 -5.92 -9.40 -2.07
C VAL A 94 -6.93 -8.72 -2.99
N ILE A 95 -6.55 -7.60 -3.62
CA ILE A 95 -7.42 -6.83 -4.50
C ILE A 95 -7.33 -7.25 -5.99
N GLY A 96 -6.45 -8.20 -6.32
CA GLY A 96 -6.35 -8.79 -7.65
C GLY A 96 -5.56 -7.96 -8.67
N VAL A 97 -4.64 -7.12 -8.21
CA VAL A 97 -3.72 -6.38 -9.09
C VAL A 97 -2.70 -7.37 -9.68
N LYS A 98 -2.71 -7.48 -11.01
CA LYS A 98 -1.79 -8.29 -11.82
C LYS A 98 -0.62 -7.47 -12.31
#